data_AF-A0A1H8NPC3-F1
#
_entry.id   AF-A0A1H8NPC3-F1
#
_cell.length_a   1.000
_cell.length_b   1.000
_cell.length_c   1.000
_cell.angle_alpha   90.00
_cell.angle_beta   90.00
_cell.angle_gamma   90.00
#
_symmetry.space_group_name_H-M   'P 1'
#
loop_
_entity.id
_entity.type
_entity.pdbx_description
1 polymer ?
#
loop_
_entity_poly.entity_id
_entity_poly.type
_entity_poly.pdbx_seq_one_letter_code
_entity_poly.pdbx_strand_id
1 'polypeptide(L)'
;MKRILLVLAVLASAPLAQAQGDDKAYCAQLSDLYRRYVQNATGRRVDVEALQALDDCSRGKPATAIPVLEKRLRDAKITVPGGEFKP
;
A
#
# COMPACT_ATOMS: atom_id res chain seq x y z
N MET A 1 29.36 -48.59 -1.18
CA MET A 1 27.90 -48.50 -1.39
C MET A 1 27.43 -47.13 -0.92
N LYS A 2 26.67 -46.42 -1.77
CA LYS A 2 26.46 -44.96 -1.83
C LYS A 2 26.01 -44.34 -0.49
N ARG A 3 26.65 -43.23 -0.11
CA ARG A 3 26.39 -42.43 1.10
C ARG A 3 25.02 -41.75 1.00
N ILE A 4 24.32 -41.78 2.13
CA ILE A 4 22.96 -41.32 2.37
C ILE A 4 22.78 -39.86 1.93
N LEU A 5 21.69 -39.62 1.20
CA LEU A 5 21.20 -38.34 0.70
C LEU A 5 20.89 -37.39 1.87
N LEU A 6 21.64 -36.29 1.99
CA LEU A 6 21.27 -35.14 2.82
C LEU A 6 20.65 -34.08 1.91
N VAL A 7 19.33 -34.09 1.80
CA VAL A 7 18.56 -32.99 1.20
C VAL A 7 18.47 -31.89 2.24
N LEU A 8 19.34 -30.87 2.13
CA LEU A 8 19.17 -29.61 2.84
C LEU A 8 17.99 -28.85 2.21
N ALA A 9 16.80 -29.04 2.78
CA ALA A 9 15.67 -28.16 2.56
C ALA A 9 15.97 -26.83 3.30
N VAL A 10 16.61 -25.89 2.60
CA VAL A 10 16.71 -24.51 3.06
C VAL A 10 15.30 -23.92 2.98
N LEU A 11 14.66 -23.80 4.15
CA LEU A 11 13.46 -23.00 4.34
C LEU A 11 13.80 -21.56 3.97
N ALA A 12 13.38 -21.15 2.77
CA ALA A 12 13.42 -19.75 2.36
C ALA A 12 12.36 -18.97 3.15
N SER A 13 12.72 -18.49 4.33
CA SER A 13 11.97 -17.46 5.05
C SER A 13 12.14 -16.13 4.30
N ALA A 14 11.17 -15.81 3.44
CA ALA A 14 11.10 -14.52 2.77
C ALA A 14 10.87 -13.37 3.79
N PRO A 15 11.45 -12.18 3.58
CA PRO A 15 11.39 -11.07 4.53
C PRO A 15 10.06 -10.32 4.40
N LEU A 16 8.98 -10.87 4.98
CA LEU A 16 7.68 -10.19 5.01
C LEU A 16 7.72 -8.87 5.81
N ALA A 17 8.64 -8.76 6.78
CA ALA A 17 8.74 -7.61 7.67
C ALA A 17 9.21 -6.32 6.97
N GLN A 18 10.07 -6.40 5.95
CA GLN A 18 10.55 -5.22 5.23
C GLN A 18 9.47 -4.61 4.32
N ALA A 19 8.67 -5.46 3.66
CA ALA A 19 7.57 -5.01 2.82
C ALA A 19 6.48 -4.30 3.65
N GLN A 20 6.12 -4.85 4.83
CA GLN A 20 5.09 -4.22 5.67
C GLN A 20 5.48 -2.85 6.22
N GLY A 21 6.77 -2.62 6.50
CA GLY A 21 7.27 -1.33 6.95
C GLY A 21 7.19 -0.26 5.85
N ASP A 22 7.57 -0.65 4.63
CA ASP A 22 7.51 0.21 3.44
C ASP A 22 6.06 0.52 3.06
N ASP A 23 5.19 -0.48 3.03
CA ASP A 23 3.76 -0.34 2.75
C ASP A 23 3.09 0.64 3.73
N LYS A 24 3.41 0.58 5.02
CA LYS A 24 2.85 1.52 6.02
C LYS A 24 3.29 2.95 5.76
N ALA A 25 4.59 3.16 5.49
CA ALA A 25 5.12 4.48 5.19
C ALA A 25 4.53 5.04 3.89
N TYR A 26 4.36 4.18 2.88
CA TYR A 26 3.76 4.54 1.62
C TYR A 26 2.27 4.89 1.75
N CYS A 27 1.50 4.08 2.50
CA CYS A 27 0.08 4.35 2.82
C CYS A 27 -0.10 5.72 3.49
N ALA A 28 0.81 6.08 4.40
CA ALA A 28 0.79 7.38 5.07
C ALA A 28 1.02 8.54 4.08
N GLN A 29 1.98 8.39 3.16
CA GLN A 29 2.24 9.39 2.11
C GLN A 29 1.03 9.57 1.19
N LEU A 30 0.42 8.48 0.73
CA LEU A 30 -0.78 8.52 -0.10
C LEU A 30 -1.95 9.18 0.64
N SER A 31 -2.13 8.86 1.92
CA SER A 31 -3.18 9.44 2.76
C SER A 31 -3.03 10.97 2.87
N ASP A 32 -1.81 11.44 3.05
CA ASP A 32 -1.47 12.86 3.17
C ASP A 32 -1.74 13.61 1.85
N LEU A 33 -1.32 13.03 0.71
CA LEU A 33 -1.63 13.57 -0.62
C LEU A 33 -3.15 13.61 -0.86
N TYR A 34 -3.87 12.54 -0.52
CA TYR A 34 -5.31 12.46 -0.70
C TYR A 34 -6.02 13.53 0.11
N ARG A 35 -5.65 13.71 1.38
CA ARG A 35 -6.24 14.76 2.23
C ARG A 35 -5.99 16.15 1.66
N ARG A 36 -4.76 16.45 1.26
CA ARG A 36 -4.38 17.77 0.74
C ARG A 36 -5.06 18.13 -0.58
N TYR A 37 -5.02 17.22 -1.56
CA TYR A 37 -5.39 17.55 -2.93
C TYR A 37 -6.75 16.99 -3.35
N VAL A 38 -7.19 15.91 -2.70
CA VAL A 38 -8.45 15.25 -3.01
C VAL A 38 -9.53 15.71 -2.05
N GLN A 39 -9.48 15.27 -0.79
CA GLN A 39 -10.53 15.50 0.21
C GLN A 39 -10.90 16.98 0.38
N ASN A 40 -9.91 17.87 0.43
CA ASN A 40 -10.13 19.30 0.70
C ASN A 40 -10.42 20.15 -0.55
N ALA A 41 -10.59 19.53 -1.72
CA ALA A 41 -10.89 20.29 -2.93
C ALA A 41 -12.33 20.81 -2.95
N THR A 42 -12.51 22.03 -3.45
CA THR A 42 -13.83 22.66 -3.62
C THR A 42 -14.72 21.82 -4.53
N GLY A 43 -15.97 21.59 -4.11
CA GLY A 43 -16.96 20.83 -4.90
C GLY A 43 -16.73 19.31 -4.92
N ARG A 44 -15.82 18.79 -4.08
CA ARG A 44 -15.60 17.35 -3.94
C ARG A 44 -16.85 16.67 -3.36
N ARG A 45 -17.22 15.54 -3.94
CA ARG A 45 -18.23 14.63 -3.36
C ARG A 45 -17.59 13.76 -2.28
N VAL A 46 -18.38 13.39 -1.28
CA VAL A 46 -17.95 12.41 -0.27
C VAL A 46 -17.62 11.09 -0.96
N ASP A 47 -16.39 10.60 -0.74
CA ASP A 47 -15.90 9.33 -1.26
C ASP A 47 -15.72 8.37 -0.08
N VAL A 48 -16.74 7.55 0.17
CA VAL A 48 -16.77 6.64 1.34
C VAL A 48 -15.66 5.60 1.26
N GLU A 49 -15.34 5.12 0.06
CA GLU A 49 -14.30 4.11 -0.14
C GLU A 49 -12.92 4.69 0.20
N ALA A 50 -12.64 5.93 -0.22
CA ALA A 50 -11.41 6.59 0.17
C ALA A 50 -11.35 6.93 1.66
N LEU A 51 -12.47 7.27 2.30
CA LEU A 51 -12.53 7.46 3.75
C LEU A 51 -12.20 6.15 4.49
N GLN A 52 -12.72 5.01 4.03
CA GLN A 52 -12.36 3.71 4.57
C GLN A 52 -10.88 3.40 4.36
N ALA A 53 -10.32 3.68 3.17
CA ALA A 53 -8.90 3.48 2.91
C ALA A 53 -8.00 4.33 3.83
N LEU A 54 -8.40 5.56 4.14
CA LEU A 54 -7.69 6.40 5.12
C LEU A 54 -7.72 5.78 6.54
N ASP A 55 -8.85 5.22 6.95
CA ASP A 55 -8.98 4.51 8.23
C ASP A 55 -8.13 3.23 8.24
N ASP A 56 -8.16 2.45 7.16
CA ASP A 56 -7.37 1.22 6.98
C ASP A 56 -5.86 1.51 7.05
N CYS A 57 -5.35 2.57 6.41
CA CYS A 57 -3.97 3.01 6.58
C CYS A 57 -3.63 3.26 8.06
N SER A 58 -4.52 3.95 8.78
CA SER A 58 -4.31 4.29 10.20
C SER A 58 -4.32 3.06 11.11
N ARG A 59 -5.08 2.02 10.74
CA ARG A 59 -5.22 0.75 11.47
C ARG A 59 -4.16 -0.29 11.11
N GLY A 60 -3.20 0.05 10.26
CA GLY A 60 -2.15 -0.89 9.83
C GLY A 60 -2.65 -1.95 8.85
N LYS A 61 -3.64 -1.60 8.01
CA LYS A 61 -4.12 -2.40 6.88
C LYS A 61 -3.70 -1.76 5.54
N PRO A 62 -2.39 -1.59 5.26
CA PRO A 62 -1.96 -0.84 4.09
C PRO A 62 -2.31 -1.56 2.77
N ALA A 63 -2.31 -2.90 2.75
CA ALA A 63 -2.62 -3.67 1.55
C ALA A 63 -4.04 -3.43 1.00
N THR A 64 -5.02 -3.15 1.86
CA THR A 64 -6.40 -2.82 1.42
C THR A 64 -6.56 -1.36 1.03
N ALA A 65 -5.74 -0.47 1.62
CA ALA A 65 -5.86 0.97 1.46
C ALA A 65 -5.08 1.55 0.26
N ILE A 66 -3.84 1.07 0.04
CA ILE A 66 -2.94 1.54 -1.02
C ILE A 66 -3.62 1.56 -2.40
N PRO A 67 -4.20 0.46 -2.91
CA PRO A 67 -4.76 0.46 -4.26
C PRO A 67 -5.92 1.46 -4.43
N VAL A 68 -6.71 1.68 -3.38
CA VAL A 68 -7.80 2.67 -3.39
C VAL A 68 -7.22 4.08 -3.50
N LEU A 69 -6.27 4.44 -2.62
CA LEU A 69 -5.70 5.78 -2.57
C LEU A 69 -4.90 6.12 -3.83
N GLU A 70 -4.10 5.19 -4.35
CA GLU A 70 -3.37 5.38 -5.60
C GLU A 70 -4.30 5.67 -6.77
N LYS A 71 -5.36 4.87 -6.90
CA LYS A 71 -6.36 5.07 -7.97
C LYS A 71 -6.98 6.46 -7.87
N ARG A 72 -7.41 6.88 -6.68
CA ARG A 72 -8.06 8.20 -6.51
C ARG A 72 -7.13 9.37 -6.77
N LEU A 73 -5.87 9.25 -6.35
CA LEU A 73 -4.86 10.27 -6.62
C LEU A 73 -4.61 10.41 -8.13
N ARG A 74 -4.49 9.28 -8.84
CA ARG A 74 -4.32 9.27 -10.31
C ARG A 74 -5.56 9.78 -11.05
N ASP A 75 -6.75 9.41 -10.62
CA ASP A 75 -8.02 9.92 -11.15
C ASP A 75 -8.09 11.46 -10.99
N ALA A 76 -7.55 11.98 -9.89
CA ALA A 76 -7.39 13.41 -9.62
C ALA A 76 -6.15 14.04 -10.29
N LYS A 77 -5.42 13.30 -11.14
CA LYS A 77 -4.18 13.73 -11.83
C LYS A 77 -3.07 14.17 -10.88
N ILE A 78 -3.04 13.64 -9.66
CA ILE A 78 -1.97 13.83 -8.70
C ILE A 78 -0.94 12.71 -8.91
N THR A 79 0.32 13.10 -9.12
CA THR A 79 1.43 12.16 -9.20
C THR A 79 1.66 11.49 -7.85
N VAL A 80 1.65 10.16 -7.82
CA VAL A 80 1.93 9.38 -6.62
C VAL A 80 3.43 9.02 -6.53
N PRO A 81 4.02 8.91 -5.32
CA PRO A 81 5.38 8.40 -5.15
C PRO A 81 5.48 6.98 -5.71
N GLY A 82 6.62 6.61 -6.29
CA GLY A 82 6.83 5.25 -6.80
C GLY A 82 6.20 4.94 -8.16
N GLY A 83 5.31 5.77 -8.71
CA GLY A 83 4.91 5.82 -10.13
C GLY A 83 4.13 4.61 -10.67
N GLU A 84 4.34 3.41 -10.14
CA GLU A 84 3.78 2.14 -10.57
C GLU A 84 2.68 1.69 -9.61
N PHE A 85 1.45 1.53 -10.12
CA PHE A 85 0.34 0.96 -9.37
C PHE A 85 0.57 -0.54 -9.26
N LYS A 86 0.67 -1.07 -8.04
CA LYS A 86 0.83 -2.51 -7.82
C LYS A 86 -0.54 -3.11 -7.46
N PRO A 87 -1.24 -3.74 -8.44
CA PRO A 87 -2.57 -4.32 -8.23
C PRO A 87 -2.57 -5.51 -7.27
#